data_AF-A0A0E9LZ03-F1
#
_entry.id   AF-A0A0E9LZ03-F1
#
_cell.length_a   1.000
_cell.length_b   1.000
_cell.length_c   1.000
_cell.angle_alpha   90.00
_cell.angle_beta   90.00
_cell.angle_gamma   90.00
#
_symmetry.space_group_name_H-M   'P 1'
#
loop_
_entity.id
_entity.type
_entity.pdbx_description
1 polymer ?
#
loop_
_entity_poly.entity_id
_entity_poly.type
_entity_poly.pdbx_seq_one_letter_code
_entity_poly.pdbx_strand_id
1 'polypeptide(L)'
;MTFFEKLEAQDMGSADLFLSMSDSYAGLNQFDKSSDALLKVVASYPEEKNTAYRKLVTVSFNGRDFANAVKYADETLEVAPGDTHVLFIKMMAFAQQSKINEALATGEQLLAIDPDHQRATEQMGLILSKVTDAEYDREKRRYEAMSNPTRVDYSNTTKKLAAISTKYNKAIPYLEKALAINPNNTAVKNALENAQRRLRE
;
A
#
# COMPACT_ATOMS: atom_id res chain seq x y z
N MET A 1 10.72 -34.69 -2.99
CA MET A 1 9.36 -34.95 -3.46
C MET A 1 8.40 -34.74 -2.29
N THR A 2 7.67 -33.63 -2.25
CA THR A 2 6.69 -33.33 -1.19
C THR A 2 5.46 -34.24 -1.33
N PHE A 3 4.63 -34.34 -0.28
CA PHE A 3 3.37 -35.11 -0.33
C PHE A 3 2.47 -34.65 -1.49
N PHE A 4 2.42 -33.35 -1.74
CA PHE A 4 1.66 -32.74 -2.81
C PHE A 4 2.20 -33.06 -4.22
N GLU A 5 3.52 -33.06 -4.42
CA GLU A 5 4.15 -33.47 -5.70
C GLU A 5 3.82 -34.93 -6.06
N LYS A 6 3.61 -35.79 -5.07
CA LYS A 6 3.17 -37.19 -5.30
C LYS A 6 1.70 -37.28 -5.70
N LEU A 7 0.83 -36.46 -5.12
CA LEU A 7 -0.60 -36.43 -5.48
C LEU A 7 -0.82 -35.87 -6.88
N GLU A 8 -0.06 -34.84 -7.26
CA GLU A 8 -0.07 -34.30 -8.62
C GLU A 8 0.42 -35.35 -9.63
N ALA A 9 1.50 -36.09 -9.31
CA ALA A 9 2.01 -37.17 -10.16
C ALA A 9 1.04 -38.36 -10.31
N GLN A 10 -0.01 -38.43 -9.49
CA GLN A 10 -1.07 -39.45 -9.56
C GLN A 10 -2.36 -38.91 -10.20
N ASP A 11 -2.31 -37.74 -10.82
CA ASP A 11 -3.43 -37.08 -11.51
C ASP A 11 -4.64 -36.80 -10.59
N MET A 12 -4.40 -36.67 -9.28
CA MET A 12 -5.41 -36.30 -8.28
C MET A 12 -5.54 -34.77 -8.13
N GLY A 13 -5.33 -34.03 -9.22
CA GLY A 13 -5.43 -32.57 -9.21
C GLY A 13 -6.85 -32.11 -8.86
N SER A 14 -6.99 -31.35 -7.78
CA SER A 14 -8.22 -30.64 -7.43
C SER A 14 -7.93 -29.19 -7.07
N ALA A 15 -8.93 -28.32 -7.15
CA ALA A 15 -8.82 -26.95 -6.66
C ALA A 15 -8.36 -26.94 -5.18
N ASP A 16 -8.98 -27.76 -4.33
CA ASP A 16 -8.62 -27.90 -2.91
C ASP A 16 -7.16 -28.31 -2.69
N LEU A 17 -6.64 -29.21 -3.53
CA LEU A 17 -5.25 -29.64 -3.46
C LEU A 17 -4.31 -28.46 -3.73
N PHE A 18 -4.53 -27.74 -4.83
CA PHE A 18 -3.70 -26.60 -5.22
C PHE A 18 -3.84 -25.41 -4.25
N LEU A 19 -5.04 -25.18 -3.70
CA LEU A 19 -5.26 -24.20 -2.64
C LEU A 19 -4.48 -24.57 -1.36
N SER A 20 -4.51 -25.84 -0.96
CA SER A 20 -3.76 -26.34 0.20
C SER A 20 -2.25 -26.28 -0.01
N MET A 21 -1.77 -26.56 -1.22
CA MET A 21 -0.38 -26.37 -1.62
C MET A 21 0.03 -24.91 -1.49
N SER A 22 -0.78 -24.00 -2.02
CA SER A 22 -0.53 -22.56 -1.91
C SER A 22 -0.42 -22.12 -0.46
N ASP A 23 -1.37 -22.50 0.38
CA ASP A 23 -1.35 -22.12 1.80
C ASP A 23 -0.11 -22.67 2.52
N SER A 24 0.30 -23.90 2.20
CA SER A 24 1.52 -24.51 2.72
C SER A 24 2.78 -23.77 2.26
N TYR A 25 2.88 -23.44 0.98
CA TYR A 25 4.01 -22.70 0.42
C TYR A 25 4.08 -21.28 0.96
N ALA A 26 2.95 -20.59 1.08
CA ALA A 26 2.86 -19.25 1.68
C ALA A 26 3.32 -19.27 3.14
N GLY A 27 2.91 -20.27 3.93
CA GLY A 27 3.38 -20.45 5.31
C GLY A 27 4.89 -20.70 5.44
N LEU A 28 5.53 -21.23 4.39
CA LEU A 28 6.98 -21.41 4.29
C LEU A 28 7.70 -20.22 3.63
N ASN A 29 7.00 -19.11 3.37
CA ASN A 29 7.50 -17.95 2.60
C ASN A 29 7.98 -18.30 1.18
N GLN A 30 7.51 -19.40 0.60
CA GLN A 30 7.77 -19.80 -0.79
C GLN A 30 6.72 -19.19 -1.71
N PHE A 31 6.70 -17.86 -1.82
CA PHE A 31 5.64 -17.11 -2.50
C PHE A 31 5.53 -17.41 -4.00
N ASP A 32 6.64 -17.71 -4.67
CA ASP A 32 6.63 -18.09 -6.09
C ASP A 32 5.86 -19.40 -6.30
N LYS A 33 6.20 -20.44 -5.52
CA LYS A 33 5.51 -21.73 -5.58
C LYS A 33 4.05 -21.64 -5.15
N SER A 34 3.76 -20.78 -4.18
CA SER A 34 2.39 -20.49 -3.79
C SER A 34 1.60 -19.88 -4.95
N SER A 35 2.20 -18.93 -5.68
CA SER A 35 1.59 -18.31 -6.85
C SER A 35 1.39 -19.31 -7.98
N ASP A 36 2.36 -20.18 -8.25
CA ASP A 36 2.26 -21.24 -9.26
C ASP A 36 1.07 -22.17 -8.98
N ALA A 37 0.88 -22.58 -7.72
CA ALA A 37 -0.25 -23.40 -7.33
C ALA A 37 -1.60 -22.69 -7.53
N LEU A 38 -1.70 -21.42 -7.17
CA LEU A 38 -2.93 -20.63 -7.39
C LEU A 38 -3.22 -20.38 -8.87
N LEU A 39 -2.19 -20.21 -9.70
CA LEU A 39 -2.36 -20.06 -11.14
C LEU A 39 -2.89 -21.33 -11.82
N LYS A 40 -2.57 -22.52 -11.28
CA LYS A 40 -3.23 -23.77 -11.69
C LYS A 40 -4.72 -23.76 -11.35
N VAL A 41 -5.11 -23.21 -10.18
CA VAL A 41 -6.53 -23.05 -9.82
C VAL A 41 -7.24 -22.17 -10.84
N VAL A 42 -6.67 -20.99 -11.14
CA VAL A 42 -7.21 -20.04 -12.13
C VAL A 42 -7.37 -20.67 -13.52
N ALA A 43 -6.42 -21.50 -13.94
CA ALA A 43 -6.41 -22.09 -15.28
C ALA A 43 -7.39 -23.27 -15.43
N SER A 44 -7.59 -24.06 -14.38
CA SER A 44 -8.27 -25.36 -14.47
C SER A 44 -9.62 -25.42 -13.75
N TYR A 45 -9.92 -24.47 -12.85
CA TYR A 45 -11.12 -24.49 -12.02
C TYR A 45 -11.80 -23.10 -12.01
N PRO A 46 -12.60 -22.78 -13.06
CA PRO A 46 -13.20 -21.45 -13.24
C PRO A 46 -14.06 -20.97 -12.07
N GLU A 47 -14.77 -21.89 -11.41
CA GLU A 47 -15.62 -21.58 -10.25
C GLU A 47 -14.81 -21.07 -9.04
N GLU A 48 -13.56 -21.48 -8.92
CA GLU A 48 -12.65 -21.09 -7.82
C GLU A 48 -11.70 -19.95 -8.21
N LYS A 49 -11.82 -19.44 -9.44
CA LYS A 49 -10.94 -18.41 -10.00
C LYS A 49 -10.87 -17.16 -9.10
N ASN A 50 -12.01 -16.70 -8.61
CA ASN A 50 -12.09 -15.49 -7.79
C ASN A 50 -11.43 -15.69 -6.42
N THR A 51 -11.63 -16.86 -5.79
CA THR A 51 -10.96 -17.27 -4.56
C THR A 51 -9.43 -17.28 -4.76
N ALA A 52 -8.98 -17.86 -5.88
CA ALA A 52 -7.56 -17.93 -6.21
C ALA A 52 -6.95 -16.55 -6.46
N TYR A 53 -7.63 -15.64 -7.17
CA TYR A 53 -7.14 -14.27 -7.35
C TYR A 53 -7.02 -13.50 -6.04
N ARG A 54 -8.02 -13.60 -5.15
CA ARG A 54 -7.96 -12.96 -3.84
C ARG A 54 -6.76 -13.45 -3.01
N LYS A 55 -6.42 -14.74 -3.08
CA LYS A 55 -5.21 -15.29 -2.46
C LYS A 55 -3.94 -14.80 -3.15
N LEU A 56 -3.92 -14.76 -4.49
CA LEU A 56 -2.79 -14.26 -5.29
C LEU A 56 -2.43 -12.81 -4.92
N VAL A 57 -3.41 -11.95 -4.66
CA VAL A 57 -3.18 -10.58 -4.16
C VAL A 57 -2.25 -10.57 -2.94
N THR A 58 -2.57 -11.40 -1.94
CA THR A 58 -1.80 -11.48 -0.69
C THR A 58 -0.43 -12.12 -0.91
N VAL A 59 -0.37 -13.22 -1.67
CA VAL A 59 0.86 -13.96 -1.94
C VAL A 59 1.84 -13.10 -2.74
N SER A 60 1.39 -12.44 -3.80
CA SER A 60 2.22 -11.54 -4.61
C SER A 60 2.71 -10.34 -3.80
N PHE A 61 1.85 -9.74 -2.96
CA PHE A 61 2.27 -8.64 -2.10
C PHE A 61 3.37 -9.06 -1.11
N ASN A 62 3.21 -10.20 -0.44
CA ASN A 62 4.19 -10.74 0.50
C ASN A 62 5.50 -11.16 -0.20
N GLY A 63 5.40 -11.68 -1.42
CA GLY A 63 6.53 -11.96 -2.31
C GLY A 63 7.21 -10.70 -2.89
N ARG A 64 6.71 -9.50 -2.55
CA ARG A 64 7.17 -8.20 -3.09
C ARG A 64 6.96 -8.03 -4.59
N ASP A 65 6.13 -8.87 -5.21
CA ASP A 65 5.66 -8.70 -6.58
C ASP A 65 4.44 -7.78 -6.58
N PHE A 66 4.72 -6.50 -6.37
CA PHE A 66 3.68 -5.47 -6.25
C PHE A 66 2.92 -5.25 -7.56
N ALA A 67 3.54 -5.53 -8.71
CA ALA A 67 2.90 -5.38 -10.01
C ALA A 67 1.79 -6.42 -10.18
N ASN A 68 2.09 -7.69 -9.90
CA ASN A 68 1.07 -8.74 -9.95
C ASN A 68 0.06 -8.62 -8.80
N ALA A 69 0.46 -8.15 -7.61
CA ALA A 69 -0.48 -7.87 -6.53
C ALA A 69 -1.58 -6.87 -6.95
N VAL A 70 -1.21 -5.81 -7.68
CA VAL A 70 -2.19 -4.85 -8.24
C VAL A 70 -3.04 -5.53 -9.32
N LYS A 71 -2.43 -6.25 -10.26
CA LYS A 71 -3.16 -6.94 -11.33
C LYS A 71 -4.22 -7.89 -10.78
N TYR A 72 -3.87 -8.75 -9.83
CA TYR A 72 -4.83 -9.68 -9.22
C TYR A 72 -5.85 -8.97 -8.34
N ALA A 73 -5.50 -7.81 -7.77
CA ALA A 73 -6.45 -6.99 -7.03
C ALA A 73 -7.49 -6.42 -7.97
N ASP A 74 -7.11 -5.97 -9.17
CA ASP A 74 -8.05 -5.51 -10.19
C ASP A 74 -9.03 -6.61 -10.57
N GLU A 75 -8.54 -7.82 -10.89
CA GLU A 75 -9.40 -8.99 -11.19
C GLU A 75 -10.36 -9.32 -10.04
N THR A 76 -9.90 -9.22 -8.78
CA THR A 76 -10.74 -9.50 -7.61
C THR A 76 -11.80 -8.40 -7.39
N LEU A 77 -11.44 -7.14 -7.62
CA LEU A 77 -12.31 -5.99 -7.39
C LEU A 77 -13.35 -5.80 -8.51
N GLU A 78 -13.15 -6.39 -9.69
CA GLU A 78 -14.20 -6.45 -10.73
C GLU A 78 -15.45 -7.19 -10.25
N VAL A 79 -15.27 -8.27 -9.49
CA VAL A 79 -16.38 -9.09 -8.96
C VAL A 79 -16.78 -8.70 -7.54
N ALA A 80 -15.84 -8.16 -6.75
CA ALA A 80 -16.05 -7.79 -5.35
C ALA A 80 -15.48 -6.38 -5.07
N PRO A 81 -16.09 -5.31 -5.62
CA PRO A 81 -15.56 -3.95 -5.53
C PRO A 81 -15.49 -3.40 -4.09
N GLY A 82 -16.21 -4.04 -3.16
CA GLY A 82 -16.26 -3.70 -1.74
C GLY A 82 -15.24 -4.44 -0.85
N ASP A 83 -14.34 -5.26 -1.41
CA ASP A 83 -13.36 -5.99 -0.61
C ASP A 83 -12.28 -5.05 -0.06
N THR A 84 -12.50 -4.55 1.17
CA THR A 84 -11.60 -3.61 1.85
C THR A 84 -10.22 -4.20 2.12
N HIS A 85 -10.11 -5.52 2.28
CA HIS A 85 -8.82 -6.19 2.44
C HIS A 85 -8.00 -6.12 1.15
N VAL A 86 -8.62 -6.40 -0.01
CA VAL A 86 -7.98 -6.31 -1.31
C VAL A 86 -7.64 -4.85 -1.66
N LEU A 87 -8.55 -3.91 -1.41
CA LEU A 87 -8.28 -2.48 -1.57
C LEU A 87 -7.09 -2.02 -0.72
N PHE A 88 -6.97 -2.51 0.52
CA PHE A 88 -5.86 -2.17 1.40
C PHE A 88 -4.53 -2.68 0.83
N ILE A 89 -4.49 -3.94 0.36
CA ILE A 89 -3.28 -4.50 -0.24
C ILE A 89 -2.92 -3.76 -1.54
N LYS A 90 -3.90 -3.43 -2.38
CA LYS A 90 -3.70 -2.65 -3.61
C LYS A 90 -3.13 -1.25 -3.32
N MET A 91 -3.70 -0.55 -2.34
CA MET A 91 -3.17 0.74 -1.84
C MET A 91 -1.70 0.61 -1.42
N MET A 92 -1.38 -0.40 -0.61
CA MET A 92 -0.02 -0.64 -0.16
C MET A 92 0.93 -1.02 -1.31
N ALA A 93 0.48 -1.83 -2.26
CA ALA A 93 1.27 -2.23 -3.43
C ALA A 93 1.60 -1.02 -4.33
N PHE A 94 0.68 -0.07 -4.50
CA PHE A 94 0.96 1.20 -5.18
C PHE A 94 1.96 2.06 -4.41
N ALA A 95 1.83 2.15 -3.08
CA ALA A 95 2.76 2.90 -2.25
C ALA A 95 4.19 2.34 -2.36
N GLN A 96 4.36 1.02 -2.39
CA GLN A 96 5.66 0.37 -2.57
C GLN A 96 6.25 0.58 -3.97
N GLN A 97 5.41 0.75 -4.99
CA GLN A 97 5.80 1.13 -6.35
C GLN A 97 6.07 2.63 -6.51
N SER A 98 6.00 3.43 -5.43
CA SER A 98 6.07 4.90 -5.48
C SER A 98 4.97 5.56 -6.34
N LYS A 99 3.88 4.82 -6.64
CA LYS A 99 2.68 5.29 -7.32
C LYS A 99 1.73 5.94 -6.30
N ILE A 100 2.16 7.08 -5.75
CA ILE A 100 1.51 7.63 -4.56
C ILE A 100 0.09 8.15 -4.83
N ASN A 101 -0.17 8.70 -6.01
CA ASN A 101 -1.51 9.19 -6.35
C ASN A 101 -2.52 8.04 -6.40
N GLU A 102 -2.12 6.92 -7.01
CA GLU A 102 -2.93 5.70 -7.10
C GLU A 102 -3.12 5.05 -5.73
N ALA A 103 -2.10 5.08 -4.87
CA ALA A 103 -2.21 4.64 -3.48
C ALA A 103 -3.26 5.47 -2.73
N LEU A 104 -3.14 6.81 -2.77
CA LEU A 104 -4.08 7.70 -2.08
C LEU A 104 -5.51 7.54 -2.59
N ALA A 105 -5.70 7.46 -3.92
CA ALA A 105 -7.02 7.24 -4.51
C ALA A 105 -7.64 5.88 -4.09
N THR A 106 -6.83 4.83 -4.04
CA THR A 106 -7.30 3.51 -3.57
C THR A 106 -7.63 3.53 -2.08
N GLY A 107 -6.87 4.27 -1.27
CA GLY A 107 -7.14 4.49 0.15
C GLY A 107 -8.41 5.30 0.40
N GLU A 108 -8.67 6.33 -0.40
CA GLU A 108 -9.93 7.09 -0.38
C GLU A 108 -11.13 6.20 -0.75
N GLN A 109 -11.00 5.37 -1.78
CA GLN A 109 -12.03 4.38 -2.13
C GLN A 109 -12.30 3.41 -0.97
N LEU A 110 -11.25 2.90 -0.32
CA LEU A 110 -11.38 2.02 0.84
C LEU A 110 -12.12 2.74 1.98
N LEU A 111 -11.71 3.94 2.34
CA LEU A 111 -12.29 4.69 3.46
C LEU A 111 -13.71 5.20 3.16
N ALA A 112 -14.12 5.29 1.89
CA ALA A 112 -15.51 5.52 1.54
C ALA A 112 -16.42 4.31 1.86
N ILE A 113 -15.85 3.09 1.86
CA ILE A 113 -16.56 1.83 2.14
C ILE A 113 -16.49 1.51 3.64
N ASP A 114 -15.32 1.65 4.23
CA ASP A 114 -15.06 1.46 5.66
C ASP A 114 -14.35 2.70 6.24
N PRO A 115 -15.12 3.72 6.67
CA PRO A 115 -14.57 4.96 7.22
C PRO A 115 -13.70 4.77 8.48
N ASP A 116 -13.87 3.65 9.20
CA ASP A 116 -13.18 3.35 10.44
C ASP A 116 -12.06 2.32 10.27
N HIS A 117 -11.68 2.02 9.02
CA HIS A 117 -10.55 1.15 8.72
C HIS A 117 -9.23 1.74 9.25
N GLN A 118 -8.86 1.30 10.46
CA GLN A 118 -7.72 1.84 11.22
C GLN A 118 -6.42 1.83 10.41
N ARG A 119 -6.10 0.69 9.78
CA ARG A 119 -4.83 0.55 9.04
C ARG A 119 -4.78 1.48 7.82
N ALA A 120 -5.90 1.73 7.16
CA ALA A 120 -5.93 2.60 5.99
C ALA A 120 -5.79 4.07 6.42
N THR A 121 -6.52 4.47 7.46
CA THR A 121 -6.40 5.80 8.09
C THR A 121 -4.96 6.09 8.47
N GLU A 122 -4.29 5.16 9.17
CA GLU A 122 -2.89 5.31 9.55
C GLU A 122 -1.97 5.51 8.34
N GLN A 123 -2.08 4.63 7.34
CA GLN A 123 -1.22 4.67 6.16
C GLN A 123 -1.47 5.92 5.30
N MET A 124 -2.71 6.40 5.18
CA MET A 124 -3.03 7.65 4.51
C MET A 124 -2.30 8.83 5.14
N GLY A 125 -2.37 8.96 6.48
CA GLY A 125 -1.67 10.02 7.21
C GLY A 125 -0.15 9.96 7.00
N LEU A 126 0.44 8.77 7.11
CA LEU A 126 1.88 8.56 6.93
C LEU A 126 2.34 8.84 5.50
N ILE A 127 1.60 8.39 4.48
CA ILE A 127 1.93 8.61 3.07
C ILE A 127 1.84 10.10 2.73
N LEU A 128 0.76 10.78 3.14
CA LEU A 128 0.57 12.21 2.91
C LEU A 128 1.65 13.05 3.59
N SER A 129 2.01 12.72 4.84
CA SER A 129 3.11 13.38 5.55
C SER A 129 4.43 13.17 4.80
N LYS A 130 4.76 11.93 4.46
CA LYS A 130 6.05 11.59 3.82
C LYS A 130 6.22 12.26 2.45
N VAL A 131 5.17 12.31 1.62
CA VAL A 131 5.24 13.03 0.34
C VAL A 131 5.42 14.52 0.54
N THR A 132 4.69 15.11 1.49
CA THR A 132 4.80 16.54 1.78
C THR A 132 6.19 16.88 2.33
N ASP A 133 6.75 16.03 3.19
CA ASP A 133 8.11 16.15 3.72
C ASP A 133 9.15 16.10 2.60
N ALA A 134 9.04 15.12 1.70
CA ALA A 134 9.97 14.99 0.57
C ALA A 134 9.93 16.22 -0.36
N GLU A 135 8.75 16.79 -0.59
CA GLU A 135 8.60 18.04 -1.35
C GLU A 135 9.23 19.23 -0.61
N TYR A 136 8.95 19.37 0.69
CA TYR A 136 9.47 20.46 1.52
C TYR A 136 10.99 20.44 1.58
N ASP A 137 11.58 19.26 1.86
CA ASP A 137 13.02 19.10 1.97
C ASP A 137 13.73 19.24 0.62
N ARG A 138 13.06 18.91 -0.50
CA ARG A 138 13.59 19.17 -1.84
C ARG A 138 13.65 20.67 -2.13
N GLU A 139 12.60 21.41 -1.77
CA GLU A 139 12.54 22.86 -1.93
C GLU A 139 13.61 23.57 -1.09
N LYS A 140 13.75 23.17 0.17
CA LYS A 140 14.76 23.70 1.09
C LYS A 140 16.19 23.45 0.57
N ARG A 141 16.50 22.20 0.21
CA ARG A 141 17.82 21.85 -0.36
C ARG A 141 18.14 22.60 -1.64
N ARG A 142 17.15 22.83 -2.51
CA ARG A 142 17.36 23.63 -3.73
C ARG A 142 17.83 25.04 -3.39
N TYR A 143 17.24 25.67 -2.37
CA TYR A 143 17.63 27.01 -1.94
C TYR A 143 19.01 27.02 -1.28
N GLU A 144 19.30 26.06 -0.39
CA GLU A 144 20.60 25.95 0.28
C GLU A 144 21.76 25.68 -0.68
N ALA A 145 21.49 25.05 -1.83
CA ALA A 145 22.49 24.80 -2.87
C ALA A 145 22.80 26.03 -3.75
N MET A 146 22.12 27.17 -3.55
CA MET A 146 22.38 28.38 -4.33
C MET A 146 23.67 29.08 -3.85
N SER A 147 24.59 29.39 -4.76
CA SER A 147 25.88 30.01 -4.40
C SER A 147 25.76 31.46 -3.92
N ASN A 148 24.82 32.25 -4.46
CA ASN A 148 24.60 33.66 -4.12
C ASN A 148 23.09 33.98 -4.21
N PRO A 149 22.27 33.47 -3.27
CA PRO A 149 20.83 33.65 -3.31
C PRO A 149 20.46 35.13 -3.15
N THR A 150 19.56 35.61 -3.98
CA THR A 150 19.04 36.99 -3.91
C THR A 150 17.89 37.09 -2.92
N ARG A 151 17.51 38.32 -2.56
CA ARG A 151 16.27 38.58 -1.80
C ARG A 151 15.02 38.05 -2.51
N VAL A 152 15.02 38.04 -3.85
CA VAL A 152 13.92 37.49 -4.65
C VAL A 152 13.88 35.96 -4.53
N ASP A 153 15.03 35.28 -4.57
CA ASP A 153 15.11 33.82 -4.39
C ASP A 153 14.63 33.39 -3.01
N TYR A 154 15.00 34.14 -1.96
CA TYR A 154 14.50 33.94 -0.61
C TYR A 154 12.97 34.06 -0.57
N SER A 155 12.42 35.19 -1.03
CA SER A 155 10.97 35.42 -1.07
C SER A 155 10.22 34.32 -1.84
N ASN A 156 10.74 33.90 -2.99
CA ASN A 156 10.13 32.85 -3.81
C ASN A 156 10.17 31.49 -3.11
N THR A 157 11.28 31.16 -2.45
CA THR A 157 11.43 29.91 -1.71
C THR A 157 10.50 29.87 -0.50
N THR A 158 10.43 30.95 0.29
CA THR A 158 9.50 31.04 1.42
C THR A 158 8.05 30.86 0.98
N LYS A 159 7.63 31.49 -0.12
CA LYS A 159 6.27 31.29 -0.68
C LYS A 159 6.01 29.85 -1.10
N LYS A 160 6.99 29.18 -1.72
CA LYS A 160 6.87 27.77 -2.13
C LYS A 160 6.82 26.83 -0.92
N LEU A 161 7.68 27.03 0.07
CA LEU A 161 7.67 26.26 1.31
C LEU A 161 6.33 26.41 2.04
N ALA A 162 5.81 27.64 2.17
CA ALA A 162 4.50 27.89 2.75
C ALA A 162 3.39 27.15 1.97
N ALA A 163 3.43 27.18 0.64
CA ALA A 163 2.48 26.44 -0.19
C ALA A 163 2.57 24.92 0.02
N ILE A 164 3.78 24.36 0.12
CA ILE A 164 3.98 22.93 0.43
C ILE A 164 3.44 22.61 1.84
N SER A 165 3.73 23.45 2.84
CA SER A 165 3.28 23.27 4.21
C SER A 165 1.75 23.17 4.34
N THR A 166 0.98 23.89 3.51
CA THR A 166 -0.49 23.76 3.52
C THR A 166 -0.98 22.33 3.21
N LYS A 167 -0.18 21.50 2.53
CA LYS A 167 -0.54 20.10 2.23
C LYS A 167 -0.57 19.23 3.48
N TYR A 168 0.12 19.60 4.56
CA TYR A 168 0.03 18.89 5.85
C TYR A 168 -1.40 18.91 6.43
N ASN A 169 -2.23 19.88 6.06
CA ASN A 169 -3.65 19.92 6.45
C ASN A 169 -4.44 18.69 5.96
N LYS A 170 -3.98 18.03 4.89
CA LYS A 170 -4.57 16.75 4.45
C LYS A 170 -4.11 15.57 5.29
N ALA A 171 -2.87 15.58 5.80
CA ALA A 171 -2.29 14.48 6.57
C ALA A 171 -2.77 14.50 8.03
N ILE A 172 -2.84 15.68 8.65
CA ILE A 172 -3.10 15.85 10.09
C ILE A 172 -4.38 15.14 10.55
N PRO A 173 -5.54 15.28 9.88
CA PRO A 173 -6.77 14.60 10.34
C PRO A 173 -6.64 13.07 10.40
N TYR A 174 -5.93 12.47 9.44
CA TYR A 174 -5.66 11.03 9.43
C TYR A 174 -4.70 10.61 10.54
N LEU A 175 -3.65 11.40 10.77
CA LEU A 175 -2.67 11.14 11.84
C LEU A 175 -3.30 11.27 13.24
N GLU A 176 -4.14 12.28 13.45
CA GLU A 176 -4.90 12.47 14.68
C GLU A 176 -5.89 11.32 14.92
N LYS A 177 -6.65 10.93 13.89
CA LYS A 177 -7.56 9.78 13.98
C LYS A 177 -6.79 8.48 14.29
N ALA A 178 -5.63 8.27 13.67
CA ALA A 178 -4.79 7.10 13.93
C ALA A 178 -4.24 7.07 15.37
N LEU A 179 -3.78 8.22 15.92
CA LEU A 179 -3.32 8.31 17.31
C LEU A 179 -4.44 8.19 18.33
N ALA A 180 -5.66 8.63 18.01
CA ALA A 180 -6.81 8.41 18.88
C ALA A 180 -7.08 6.91 19.10
N ILE A 181 -6.81 6.07 18.10
CA ILE A 181 -6.97 4.61 18.18
C ILE A 181 -5.74 3.93 18.80
N ASN A 182 -4.53 4.35 18.39
CA ASN A 182 -3.27 3.84 18.95
C ASN A 182 -2.35 4.97 19.40
N PRO A 183 -2.49 5.46 20.65
CA PRO A 183 -1.71 6.58 21.16
C PRO A 183 -0.21 6.34 21.24
N ASN A 184 0.22 5.07 21.25
CA ASN A 184 1.61 4.66 21.38
C ASN A 184 2.31 4.45 20.03
N ASN A 185 1.65 4.75 18.90
CA ASN A 185 2.29 4.67 17.59
C ASN A 185 3.29 5.84 17.40
N THR A 186 4.57 5.59 17.74
CA THR A 186 5.65 6.57 17.64
C THR A 186 5.84 7.12 16.22
N ALA A 187 5.64 6.30 15.18
CA ALA A 187 5.80 6.75 13.80
C ALA A 187 4.74 7.81 13.43
N VAL A 188 3.48 7.55 13.80
CA VAL A 188 2.38 8.50 13.57
C VAL A 188 2.54 9.76 14.43
N LYS A 189 2.95 9.60 15.69
CA LYS A 189 3.25 10.72 16.58
C LYS A 189 4.32 11.65 16.00
N ASN A 190 5.45 11.08 15.56
CA ASN A 190 6.54 11.84 14.96
C ASN A 190 6.09 12.53 13.67
N ALA A 191 5.30 11.84 12.83
CA ALA A 191 4.75 12.43 11.61
C ALA A 191 3.83 13.61 11.92
N LEU A 192 2.97 13.50 12.94
CA LEU A 192 2.07 14.57 13.35
C LEU A 192 2.83 15.78 13.91
N GLU A 193 3.78 15.54 14.81
CA GLU A 193 4.61 16.61 15.40
C GLU A 193 5.39 17.35 14.32
N ASN A 194 5.96 16.62 13.36
CA ASN A 194 6.68 17.20 12.24
C ASN A 194 5.74 18.00 11.32
N ALA A 195 4.60 17.43 10.93
CA ALA A 195 3.60 18.10 10.11
C ALA A 195 3.13 19.41 10.75
N GLN A 196 2.83 19.40 12.05
CA GLN A 196 2.44 20.58 12.82
C GLN A 196 3.57 21.62 12.93
N ARG A 197 4.83 21.19 13.07
CA ARG A 197 5.99 22.08 13.09
C ARG A 197 6.14 22.78 11.73
N ARG A 198 6.16 22.02 10.63
CA ARG A 198 6.32 22.54 9.26
C ARG A 198 5.19 23.50 8.85
N LEU A 199 3.98 23.29 9.37
CA LEU A 199 2.85 24.18 9.12
C LEU A 199 3.03 25.56 9.78
N ARG A 200 3.87 25.67 10.81
CA ARG A 200 4.18 26.92 11.53
C ARG A 200 5.48 27.59 11.06
N GLU A 201 6.30 26.91 10.26
CA GLU A 201 7.52 27.44 9.61
C GLU A 201 7.17 28.29 8.39
#